data_AF-A0A7D7KS66-F1
#
_entry.id   AF-A0A7D7KS66-F1
#
_cell.length_a   1.000
_cell.length_b   1.000
_cell.length_c   1.000
_cell.angle_alpha   90.00
_cell.angle_beta   90.00
_cell.angle_gamma   90.00
#
_symmetry.space_group_name_H-M   'P 1'
#
loop_
_entity.id
_entity.type
_entity.pdbx_description
1 polymer ?
#
loop_
_entity_poly.entity_id
_entity_poly.type
_entity_poly.pdbx_seq_one_letter_code
_entity_poly.pdbx_strand_id
1 'polypeptide(L)'
;MLLRAADMLSLELGRSWIVGDRVGDIAAGRNAGLAGGLHVATGYGNDMAQRAGSLSLAGPAFATLAAPSVADVPAHIPLFT
;
A
#
# COMPACT_ATOMS: atom_id res chain seq x y z
N MET A 1 4.58 1.19 -13.67
CA MET A 1 5.47 1.91 -12.73
C MET A 1 6.17 0.95 -11.76
N LEU A 2 5.45 0.18 -10.92
CA LEU A 2 6.07 -0.68 -9.88
C LEU A 2 7.02 -1.76 -10.42
N LEU A 3 6.64 -2.47 -11.50
CA LEU A 3 7.52 -3.46 -12.12
C LEU A 3 8.82 -2.83 -12.63
N ARG A 4 8.72 -1.63 -13.23
CA ARG A 4 9.91 -0.90 -13.68
C ARG A 4 10.78 -0.44 -12.50
N ALA A 5 10.17 -0.04 -11.38
CA ALA A 5 10.90 0.29 -10.17
C ALA A 5 11.61 -0.94 -9.58
N ALA A 6 10.97 -2.10 -9.61
CA ALA A 6 11.60 -3.37 -9.21
C ALA A 6 12.84 -3.68 -10.04
N ASP A 7 12.77 -3.52 -11.36
CA ASP A 7 13.92 -3.73 -12.24
C ASP A 7 15.05 -2.71 -11.98
N MET A 8 14.70 -1.43 -11.83
CA MET A 8 15.70 -0.35 -11.70
C MET A 8 16.38 -0.32 -10.33
N LEU A 9 15.65 -0.69 -9.27
CA LEU A 9 16.11 -0.59 -7.88
C LEU A 9 16.35 -1.96 -7.25
N SER A 10 16.21 -3.05 -8.03
CA SER A 10 16.35 -4.44 -7.58
C SER A 10 15.47 -4.76 -6.37
N LEU A 11 14.19 -4.34 -6.42
CA LEU A 11 13.25 -4.55 -5.31
C LEU A 11 12.66 -5.95 -5.34
N GLU A 12 12.53 -6.56 -4.15
CA GLU A 12 11.77 -7.79 -3.97
C GLU A 12 10.29 -7.45 -3.74
N LEU A 13 9.48 -7.53 -4.80
CA LEU A 13 8.07 -7.11 -4.77
C LEU A 13 7.26 -7.84 -3.68
N GLY A 14 7.44 -9.17 -3.55
CA GLY A 14 6.70 -9.98 -2.56
C GLY A 14 6.98 -9.65 -1.09
N ARG A 15 7.97 -8.80 -0.80
CA ARG A 15 8.26 -8.27 0.55
C ARG A 15 8.08 -6.76 0.64
N SER A 16 7.72 -6.14 -0.48
CA SER A 16 7.51 -4.70 -0.58
C SER A 16 6.08 -4.33 -0.23
N TRP A 17 5.91 -3.09 0.24
CA TRP A 17 4.62 -2.49 0.56
C TRP A 17 4.44 -1.18 -0.21
N ILE A 18 3.19 -0.82 -0.49
CA ILE A 18 2.85 0.47 -1.09
C ILE A 18 2.11 1.33 -0.07
N VAL A 19 2.43 2.62 -0.02
CA VAL A 19 1.70 3.62 0.74
C VAL A 19 1.10 4.60 -0.24
N GLY A 20 -0.21 4.87 -0.13
CA GLY A 20 -0.91 5.77 -1.03
C GLY A 20 -2.20 6.29 -0.41
N ASP A 21 -2.74 7.36 -1.00
CA ASP A 21 -3.97 8.02 -0.54
C ASP A 21 -5.18 7.68 -1.41
N ARG A 22 -5.00 6.88 -2.47
CA ARG A 22 -6.08 6.44 -3.36
C ARG A 22 -6.16 4.92 -3.44
N VAL A 23 -7.36 4.43 -3.71
CA VAL A 23 -7.60 3.00 -4.00
C VAL A 23 -6.76 2.51 -5.17
N GLY A 24 -6.46 3.37 -6.14
CA GLY A 24 -5.61 3.07 -7.30
C GLY A 24 -4.19 2.70 -6.91
N ASP A 25 -3.62 3.34 -5.89
CA ASP A 25 -2.27 3.04 -5.41
C ASP A 25 -2.23 1.63 -4.79
N ILE A 26 -3.21 1.33 -3.94
CA ILE A 26 -3.34 0.03 -3.28
C ILE A 26 -3.61 -1.07 -4.31
N ALA A 27 -4.47 -0.81 -5.30
CA ALA A 27 -4.73 -1.72 -6.40
C ALA A 27 -3.48 -1.98 -7.25
N ALA A 28 -2.67 -0.95 -7.51
CA ALA A 28 -1.41 -1.12 -8.23
C ALA A 28 -0.44 -2.04 -7.47
N GLY A 29 -0.31 -1.85 -6.15
CA GLY A 29 0.49 -2.74 -5.30
C GLY A 29 0.02 -4.18 -5.35
N ARG A 30 -1.28 -4.40 -5.18
CA ARG A 30 -1.88 -5.75 -5.26
C ARG A 30 -1.61 -6.42 -6.60
N ASN A 31 -1.84 -5.71 -7.71
CA ASN A 31 -1.65 -6.24 -9.05
C ASN A 31 -0.17 -6.50 -9.39
N ALA A 32 0.75 -5.79 -8.74
CA ALA A 32 2.19 -6.01 -8.88
C ALA A 32 2.74 -7.11 -7.96
N GLY A 33 1.90 -7.73 -7.12
CA GLY A 33 2.31 -8.82 -6.22
C GLY A 33 3.07 -8.34 -4.98
N LEU A 34 2.75 -7.15 -4.47
CA LEU A 34 3.29 -6.68 -3.18
C LEU A 34 2.75 -7.50 -2.00
N ALA A 35 3.41 -7.42 -0.85
CA ALA A 35 2.93 -8.03 0.40
C ALA A 35 1.68 -7.33 0.95
N GLY A 36 1.56 -6.03 0.70
CA GLY A 36 0.44 -5.24 1.17
C GLY A 36 0.45 -3.78 0.75
N GLY A 37 -0.61 -3.08 1.12
CA GLY A 37 -0.77 -1.65 0.93
C GLY A 37 -1.33 -0.96 2.17
N LEU A 38 -0.87 0.26 2.45
CA LEU A 38 -1.35 1.07 3.55
C LEU A 38 -1.93 2.38 3.02
N HIS A 39 -3.23 2.57 3.26
CA HIS A 39 -3.96 3.77 2.88
C HIS A 39 -3.76 4.88 3.90
N VAL A 40 -3.28 6.05 3.49
CA VAL A 40 -3.14 7.23 4.37
C VAL A 40 -4.28 8.21 4.15
N ALA A 41 -4.80 8.83 5.21
CA ALA A 41 -5.91 9.77 5.11
C ALA A 41 -5.50 11.20 4.65
N THR A 42 -4.20 11.46 4.50
CA THR A 42 -3.69 12.71 3.93
C THR A 42 -3.94 12.78 2.42
N GLY A 43 -3.99 13.98 1.83
CA GLY A 43 -4.25 14.15 0.40
C GLY A 43 -5.70 13.84 0.04
N TYR A 44 -5.92 12.91 -0.87
CA TYR A 44 -7.24 12.43 -1.29
C TYR A 44 -7.82 11.32 -0.41
N GLY A 45 -7.04 10.78 0.54
CA GLY A 45 -7.42 9.61 1.32
C GLY A 45 -8.39 9.86 2.47
N ASN A 46 -8.74 11.11 2.76
CA ASN A 46 -9.80 11.41 3.72
C ASN A 46 -11.21 11.10 3.14
N ASP A 47 -11.30 10.83 1.83
CA ASP A 47 -12.52 10.35 1.20
C ASP A 47 -12.85 8.93 1.67
N MET A 48 -14.07 8.75 2.20
CA MET A 48 -14.50 7.47 2.77
C MET A 48 -14.55 6.35 1.72
N ALA A 49 -14.88 6.64 0.47
CA ALA A 49 -14.94 5.64 -0.59
C ALA A 49 -13.52 5.18 -0.99
N GLN A 50 -12.54 6.09 -0.98
CA GLN A 50 -11.13 5.73 -1.19
C GLN A 50 -10.61 4.79 -0.10
N ARG A 51 -10.89 5.12 1.17
CA ARG A 51 -10.49 4.28 2.30
C ARG A 51 -11.17 2.91 2.27
N ALA A 52 -12.49 2.89 2.11
CA ALA A 52 -13.25 1.64 2.07
C ALA A 52 -12.84 0.76 0.87
N GLY A 53 -12.67 1.36 -0.31
CA GLY A 53 -12.18 0.69 -1.50
C GLY A 53 -10.79 0.10 -1.29
N SER A 54 -9.87 0.87 -0.70
CA SER A 54 -8.51 0.41 -0.39
C SER A 54 -8.52 -0.80 0.54
N LEU A 55 -9.30 -0.75 1.62
CA LEU A 55 -9.38 -1.84 2.59
C LEU A 55 -10.02 -3.10 1.97
N SER A 56 -10.99 -2.94 1.06
CA SER A 56 -11.66 -4.07 0.39
C SER A 56 -10.74 -4.88 -0.54
N LEU A 57 -9.56 -4.37 -0.87
CA LEU A 57 -8.57 -5.07 -1.71
C LEU A 57 -7.77 -6.13 -0.95
N ALA A 58 -7.98 -6.29 0.36
CA ALA A 58 -7.36 -7.37 1.13
C ALA A 58 -7.59 -8.74 0.49
N GLY A 59 -6.59 -9.60 0.59
CA GLY A 59 -6.70 -10.98 0.15
C GLY A 59 -5.64 -11.88 0.79
N PRO A 60 -5.64 -13.18 0.46
CA PRO A 60 -4.75 -14.16 1.10
C PRO A 60 -3.25 -13.84 1.00
N ALA A 61 -2.84 -13.12 -0.05
CA ALA A 61 -1.45 -12.75 -0.30
C ALA A 61 -1.21 -11.24 -0.31
N PHE A 62 -2.18 -10.44 0.12
CA PHE A 62 -2.09 -8.97 0.10
C PHE A 62 -2.83 -8.36 1.29
N ALA A 63 -2.08 -7.81 2.24
CA ALA A 63 -2.64 -7.12 3.40
C ALA A 63 -3.04 -5.68 3.05
N THR A 64 -4.16 -5.20 3.59
CA THR A 64 -4.54 -3.78 3.52
C THR A 64 -4.62 -3.20 4.93
N LEU A 65 -3.95 -2.08 5.12
CA LEU A 65 -3.92 -1.33 6.37
C LEU A 65 -4.34 0.12 6.09
N ALA A 66 -4.59 0.88 7.15
CA ALA A 66 -4.81 2.30 7.00
C ALA A 66 -4.29 3.08 8.20
N ALA A 67 -3.75 4.27 7.94
CA ALA A 67 -3.19 5.15 8.94
C ALA A 67 -3.62 6.61 8.70
N PRO A 68 -3.53 7.50 9.71
CA PRO A 68 -3.87 8.91 9.53
C PRO A 68 -2.96 9.61 8.50
N SER A 69 -1.65 9.36 8.54
CA SER A 69 -0.66 9.97 7.67
C SER A 69 0.52 9.05 7.37
N VAL A 70 1.42 9.47 6.48
CA VAL A 70 2.66 8.74 6.19
C VAL A 70 3.58 8.64 7.42
N ALA A 71 3.50 9.59 8.36
CA ALA A 71 4.30 9.58 9.58
C ALA A 71 3.94 8.39 10.50
N ASP A 72 2.73 7.85 10.36
CA ASP A 72 2.21 6.75 11.17
C ASP A 72 2.56 5.37 10.59
N VAL A 73 3.07 5.31 9.35
CA VAL A 73 3.38 4.06 8.63
C VAL A 73 4.33 3.13 9.40
N PRO A 74 5.42 3.61 10.03
CA PRO A 74 6.37 2.72 10.72
C PRO A 74 5.76 1.92 11.88
N ALA A 75 4.64 2.37 12.45
CA ALA A 75 3.94 1.64 13.51
C ALA A 75 3.06 0.48 12.97
N HIS A 76 2.84 0.42 11.66
CA HIS A 76 1.89 -0.50 11.03
C HIS A 76 2.56 -1.52 10.10
N ILE A 77 3.65 -1.14 9.43
CA ILE A 77 4.37 -2.01 8.50
C ILE A 77 5.63 -2.55 9.19
N PRO A 78 5.84 -3.88 9.26
CA PRO A 78 7.01 -4.48 9.88
C PRO A 78 8.24 -4.35 8.96
N LEU A 79 8.75 -3.13 8.77
CA LEU A 79 9.88 -2.85 7.87
C LEU A 79 11.24 -3.28 8.45
N PHE A 80 11.38 -3.34 9.78
CA PHE A 80 12.66 -3.51 10.48
C PHE A 80 12.67 -4.63 11.53
N THR A 81 11.63 -5.45 11.57
CA THR A 81 11.52 -6.62 12.46
C THR A 81 11.72 -7.89 11.66
#